data_AF-A0A5M8PPG1-F1
#
_entry.id   AF-A0A5M8PPG1-F1
#
_cell.length_a   1.000
_cell.length_b   1.000
_cell.length_c   1.000
_cell.angle_alpha   90.00
_cell.angle_beta   90.00
_cell.angle_gamma   90.00
#
_symmetry.space_group_name_H-M   'P 1'
#
loop_
_entity.id
_entity.type
_entity.pdbx_description
1 polymer ?
#
loop_
_entity_poly.entity_id
_entity_poly.type
_entity_poly.pdbx_seq_one_letter_code
_entity_poly.pdbx_strand_id
1 'polypeptide(L)'
;MSLVAARSNLLEPLRQFVKIHRKPTWGTCAGLILLAESANRTKKGGQDLIGGLDIRVNRNHFGRQVESFEANLDLPFLGGVEDGRATANAPFKAIFIRAPVVEKILPTMPGEQVSEAAVNETVVAPSRAPVDDTAKIATCQDVEVMATLPVRAALPNKVASSHNEEKIGDIIAVRQGNCFGTSFHPELTGDARIHVWWLEQVKRAIEGRSIADLT
;
A
#
# COMPACT_ATOMS: atom_id res chain seq x y z
N MET A 1 -0.72 -10.25 -12.94
CA MET A 1 -1.42 -10.63 -11.70
C MET A 1 -2.93 -10.52 -11.81
N SER A 2 -3.56 -9.36 -12.09
CA SER A 2 -5.05 -9.34 -12.13
C SER A 2 -5.65 -10.24 -13.21
N LEU A 3 -5.02 -10.38 -14.37
CA LEU A 3 -5.54 -11.25 -15.43
C LEU A 3 -5.57 -12.72 -15.01
N VAL A 4 -4.59 -13.15 -14.21
CA VAL A 4 -4.57 -14.51 -13.63
C VAL A 4 -5.68 -14.62 -12.60
N ALA A 5 -5.79 -13.67 -11.66
CA ALA A 5 -6.85 -13.66 -10.67
C ALA A 5 -8.26 -13.67 -11.30
N ALA A 6 -8.47 -12.90 -12.37
CA ALA A 6 -9.72 -12.87 -13.12
C ALA A 6 -10.00 -14.20 -13.82
N ARG A 7 -9.01 -14.76 -14.53
CA ARG A 7 -9.13 -16.07 -15.20
C ARG A 7 -9.33 -17.22 -14.22
N SER A 8 -8.85 -17.08 -12.99
CA SER A 8 -9.01 -18.05 -11.91
C SER A 8 -10.24 -17.78 -11.03
N ASN A 9 -11.11 -16.81 -11.37
CA ASN A 9 -12.28 -16.41 -10.57
C ASN A 9 -11.95 -16.02 -9.12
N LEU A 10 -10.72 -15.56 -8.84
CA LEU A 10 -10.27 -15.16 -7.51
C LEU A 10 -10.51 -13.69 -7.21
N LEU A 11 -10.77 -12.87 -8.22
CA LEU A 11 -10.87 -11.42 -8.05
C LEU A 11 -12.03 -11.02 -7.13
N GLU A 12 -13.20 -11.65 -7.26
CA GLU A 12 -14.34 -11.36 -6.40
C GLU A 12 -14.15 -11.89 -4.97
N PRO A 13 -13.73 -13.15 -4.74
CA PRO A 13 -13.37 -13.62 -3.40
C PRO A 13 -12.34 -12.72 -2.70
N LEU A 14 -11.33 -12.22 -3.42
CA LEU A 14 -10.35 -11.29 -2.87
C LEU A 14 -10.98 -9.95 -2.48
N ARG A 15 -11.90 -9.41 -3.29
CA ARG A 15 -12.66 -8.19 -2.92
C ARG A 15 -13.53 -8.40 -1.69
N GLN A 16 -14.16 -9.56 -1.55
CA GLN A 16 -14.92 -9.89 -0.34
C GLN A 16 -13.99 -9.95 0.88
N PHE A 17 -12.85 -10.63 0.77
CA PHE A 17 -11.87 -10.74 1.83
C PHE A 17 -11.35 -9.38 2.31
N VAL A 18 -11.00 -8.51 1.35
CA VAL A 18 -10.37 -7.21 1.63
C VAL A 18 -11.37 -6.11 1.96
N LYS A 19 -12.42 -5.90 1.14
CA LYS A 19 -13.32 -4.75 1.28
C LYS A 19 -14.54 -5.02 2.16
N ILE A 20 -15.06 -6.25 2.15
CA ILE A 20 -16.28 -6.59 2.89
C ILE A 20 -15.92 -7.06 4.30
N HIS A 21 -15.08 -8.08 4.40
CA HIS A 21 -14.69 -8.67 5.68
C HIS A 21 -13.55 -7.91 6.37
N ARG A 22 -12.87 -6.98 5.67
CA ARG A 22 -11.71 -6.21 6.19
C ARG A 22 -10.74 -7.13 6.95
N LYS A 23 -10.32 -8.22 6.30
CA LYS A 23 -9.31 -9.15 6.84
C LYS A 23 -7.90 -8.59 6.61
N PRO A 24 -6.96 -8.78 7.55
CA PRO A 24 -5.60 -8.27 7.43
C PRO A 24 -4.98 -8.62 6.07
N THR A 25 -4.55 -7.61 5.32
CA THR A 25 -4.04 -7.79 3.96
C THR A 25 -2.82 -6.90 3.72
N TRP A 26 -1.77 -7.47 3.16
CA TRP A 26 -0.56 -6.75 2.78
C TRP A 26 -0.29 -6.89 1.29
N GLY A 27 -0.23 -5.75 0.58
CA GLY A 27 0.15 -5.68 -0.82
C GLY A 27 1.56 -5.16 -1.01
N THR A 28 2.48 -5.99 -1.51
CA THR A 28 3.85 -5.60 -1.87
C THR A 28 3.97 -5.34 -3.38
N CYS A 29 4.64 -4.27 -3.79
CA CYS A 29 4.85 -3.85 -5.18
C CYS A 29 3.55 -3.89 -6.01
N ALA A 30 3.35 -4.90 -6.87
CA ALA A 30 2.13 -5.04 -7.66
C ALA A 30 0.88 -5.28 -6.80
N GLY A 31 1.04 -5.81 -5.58
CA GLY A 31 -0.01 -5.93 -4.57
C GLY A 31 -0.51 -4.56 -4.08
N LEU A 32 0.37 -3.58 -3.88
CA LEU A 32 -0.02 -2.20 -3.55
C LEU A 32 -0.94 -1.62 -4.65
N ILE A 33 -0.61 -1.85 -5.92
CA ILE A 33 -1.45 -1.42 -7.04
C ILE A 33 -2.83 -2.08 -6.95
N LEU A 34 -2.91 -3.38 -6.67
CA LEU A 34 -4.18 -4.10 -6.58
C LEU A 34 -5.05 -3.61 -5.41
N LEU A 35 -4.46 -3.23 -4.29
CA LEU A 35 -5.20 -2.73 -3.11
C LEU A 35 -5.63 -1.27 -3.22
N ALA A 36 -5.10 -0.50 -4.17
CA ALA A 36 -5.50 0.88 -4.38
C ALA A 36 -6.95 0.98 -4.86
N GLU A 37 -7.67 2.01 -4.41
CA GLU A 37 -8.97 2.37 -4.99
C GLU A 37 -8.83 2.91 -6.42
N SER A 38 -7.70 3.54 -6.77
CA SER A 38 -7.48 4.11 -8.10
C SER A 38 -6.04 3.87 -8.57
N ALA A 39 -5.86 3.60 -9.87
CA ALA A 39 -4.52 3.52 -10.47
C ALA A 39 -4.51 3.97 -11.93
N ASN A 40 -3.39 4.52 -12.40
CA ASN A 40 -3.25 4.86 -13.82
C ASN A 40 -3.29 3.62 -14.73
N ARG A 41 -3.88 3.80 -15.92
CA ARG A 41 -4.12 2.77 -16.92
C ARG A 41 -2.89 2.60 -17.79
N THR A 42 -2.44 1.36 -17.97
CA THR A 42 -1.21 1.06 -18.71
C THR A 42 -1.44 0.37 -20.06
N LYS A 43 -2.60 -0.26 -20.30
CA LYS A 43 -3.00 -0.87 -21.59
C LYS A 43 -4.53 -0.90 -21.76
N LYS A 44 -5.01 -0.95 -23.02
CA LYS A 44 -6.42 -1.27 -23.37
C LYS A 44 -6.79 -2.63 -22.76
N GLY A 45 -7.86 -2.66 -21.97
CA GLY A 45 -8.32 -3.84 -21.22
C GLY A 45 -8.22 -3.70 -19.71
N GLY A 46 -7.43 -2.74 -19.20
CA GLY A 46 -7.32 -2.46 -17.77
C GLY A 46 -6.71 -3.62 -16.96
N GLN A 47 -6.20 -3.32 -15.77
CA GLN A 47 -5.89 -4.33 -14.78
C GLN A 47 -6.83 -4.04 -13.62
N ASP A 48 -7.84 -4.89 -13.44
CA ASP A 48 -8.80 -4.74 -12.34
C ASP A 48 -8.12 -4.65 -10.98
N LEU A 49 -8.71 -3.81 -10.14
CA LEU A 49 -8.29 -3.56 -8.77
C LEU A 49 -9.18 -4.33 -7.79
N ILE A 50 -8.59 -4.65 -6.64
CA ILE A 50 -9.28 -5.20 -5.48
C ILE A 50 -9.84 -4.03 -4.64
N GLY A 51 -9.02 -2.99 -4.42
CA GLY A 51 -9.33 -1.88 -3.52
C GLY A 51 -9.08 -2.23 -2.05
N GLY A 52 -9.43 -1.31 -1.16
CA GLY A 52 -9.24 -1.45 0.30
C GLY A 52 -8.20 -0.50 0.91
N LEU A 53 -7.45 0.22 0.08
CA LEU A 53 -6.66 1.39 0.45
C LEU A 53 -7.15 2.61 -0.35
N ASP A 54 -7.58 3.67 0.34
CA ASP A 54 -8.07 4.93 -0.24
C ASP A 54 -6.92 5.77 -0.78
N ILE A 55 -6.28 5.25 -1.82
CA ILE A 55 -5.12 5.82 -2.49
C ILE A 55 -5.25 5.73 -4.00
N ARG A 56 -4.62 6.67 -4.69
CA ARG A 56 -4.27 6.57 -6.10
C ARG A 56 -2.82 6.15 -6.24
N VAL A 57 -2.59 5.11 -7.05
CA VAL A 57 -1.25 4.60 -7.33
C VAL A 57 -0.85 4.88 -8.78
N ASN A 58 0.35 5.43 -8.95
CA ASN A 58 0.98 5.57 -10.26
C ASN A 58 1.96 4.40 -10.50
N ARG A 59 1.67 3.62 -11.53
CA ARG A 59 2.47 2.48 -12.00
C ARG A 59 3.75 2.99 -12.67
N ASN A 60 4.88 2.40 -12.32
CA ASN A 60 6.18 2.65 -12.96
C ASN A 60 6.61 4.14 -12.94
N HIS A 61 6.36 4.84 -11.83
CA HIS A 61 6.63 6.27 -11.69
C HIS A 61 8.10 6.65 -11.92
N PHE A 62 9.04 5.77 -11.58
CA PHE A 62 10.49 6.02 -11.68
C PHE A 62 11.06 5.94 -13.12
N GLY A 63 10.25 5.55 -14.12
CA GLY A 63 10.63 5.56 -15.55
C GLY A 63 11.27 4.26 -16.06
N ARG A 64 11.42 4.15 -17.39
CA ARG A 64 11.85 2.93 -18.12
C ARG A 64 13.33 2.54 -17.99
N GLN A 65 14.19 3.46 -17.55
CA GLN A 65 15.66 3.26 -17.59
C GLN A 65 16.30 3.05 -16.21
N VAL A 66 15.55 3.22 -15.11
CA VAL A 66 16.05 3.01 -13.74
C VAL A 66 15.19 1.92 -13.08
N GLU A 67 15.19 0.72 -13.67
CA GLU A 67 14.18 -0.29 -13.33
C GLU A 67 14.43 -1.02 -12.02
N SER A 68 15.60 -0.88 -11.39
CA SER A 68 15.86 -1.43 -10.06
C SER A 68 16.87 -0.62 -9.27
N PHE A 69 16.57 -0.32 -8.02
CA PHE A 69 17.51 0.31 -7.08
C PHE A 69 17.24 -0.17 -5.65
N GLU A 70 18.19 0.10 -4.78
CA GLU A 70 18.09 -0.20 -3.36
C GLU A 70 18.20 1.11 -2.58
N ALA A 71 17.42 1.24 -1.52
CA ALA A 71 17.50 2.39 -0.62
C ALA A 71 17.40 1.94 0.84
N ASN A 72 18.19 2.55 1.70
CA ASN A 72 18.08 2.37 3.14
C ASN A 72 16.98 3.29 3.66
N LEU A 73 15.90 2.70 4.17
CA LEU A 73 14.76 3.41 4.70
C LEU A 73 14.83 3.47 6.23
N ASP A 74 14.52 4.63 6.79
CA ASP A 74 14.12 4.68 8.20
C ASP A 74 12.65 4.29 8.29
N LEU A 75 12.36 3.20 9.01
CA LEU A 75 11.01 2.68 9.22
C LEU A 75 10.72 2.67 10.72
N PRO A 76 10.30 3.80 11.33
CA PRO A 76 10.17 3.92 12.79
C PRO A 76 9.27 2.86 13.41
N PHE A 77 8.26 2.38 12.68
CA PHE A 77 7.34 1.33 13.12
C PHE A 77 7.97 -0.06 13.26
N LEU A 78 9.18 -0.28 12.73
CA LEU A 78 9.96 -1.51 12.95
C LEU A 78 10.79 -1.47 14.23
N GLY A 79 10.94 -0.28 14.86
CA GLY A 79 11.66 -0.13 16.11
C GLY A 79 10.90 -0.79 17.26
N GLY A 80 11.43 -1.90 17.76
CA GLY A 80 10.99 -2.56 18.98
C GLY A 80 11.80 -2.11 20.20
N VAL A 81 11.18 -2.20 21.37
CA VAL A 81 11.85 -2.14 22.67
C VAL A 81 12.33 -3.56 22.99
N GLU A 82 13.63 -3.82 22.89
CA GLU A 82 14.23 -5.01 23.52
C GLU A 82 14.69 -4.62 24.93
N ASP A 83 14.22 -5.33 25.96
CA ASP A 83 14.64 -5.15 27.37
C ASP A 83 14.62 -3.71 27.90
N GLY A 84 13.57 -2.94 27.57
CA GLY A 84 13.44 -1.55 28.02
C GLY A 84 14.42 -0.57 27.38
N ARG A 85 15.15 -0.98 26.34
CA ARG A 85 16.05 -0.13 25.55
C ARG A 85 15.52 -0.05 24.12
N ALA A 86 15.38 1.17 23.61
CA ALA A 86 15.14 1.39 22.20
C ALA A 86 16.35 0.84 21.42
N THR A 87 16.18 -0.26 20.70
CA THR A 87 17.22 -0.71 19.76
C THR A 87 17.37 0.38 18.70
N ALA A 88 18.60 0.84 18.46
CA ALA A 88 18.86 1.77 17.35
C ALA A 88 18.28 1.15 16.08
N ASN A 89 17.26 1.80 15.51
CA ASN A 89 16.49 1.25 14.40
C ASN A 89 17.39 1.21 13.16
N ALA A 90 18.09 0.10 12.93
CA ALA A 90 18.97 -0.05 11.79
C ALA A 90 18.15 0.20 10.51
N PRO A 91 18.63 1.04 9.58
CA PRO A 91 17.90 1.32 8.35
C PRO A 91 17.51 0.03 7.64
N PHE A 92 16.26 -0.05 7.18
CA PHE A 92 15.75 -1.18 6.44
C PHE A 92 16.18 -1.07 4.98
N LYS A 93 16.93 -2.06 4.49
CA LYS A 93 17.35 -2.10 3.08
C LYS A 93 16.17 -2.49 2.19
N ALA A 94 15.55 -1.53 1.52
CA ALA A 94 14.43 -1.77 0.61
C ALA A 94 14.88 -1.93 -0.85
N ILE A 95 14.32 -2.93 -1.53
CA ILE A 95 14.60 -3.24 -2.94
C ILE A 95 13.40 -2.81 -3.80
N PHE A 96 13.64 -1.92 -4.75
CA PHE A 96 12.62 -1.40 -5.65
C PHE A 96 12.86 -1.97 -7.05
N ILE A 97 11.87 -2.67 -7.61
CA ILE A 97 11.93 -3.22 -8.97
C ILE A 97 10.67 -2.78 -9.71
N ARG A 98 10.82 -1.85 -10.66
CA ARG A 98 9.69 -1.22 -11.37
C ARG A 98 8.59 -0.77 -10.40
N ALA A 99 9.01 -0.17 -9.29
CA ALA A 99 8.14 0.09 -8.16
C ALA A 99 7.04 1.11 -8.50
N PRO A 100 5.80 0.89 -8.04
CA PRO A 100 4.76 1.92 -8.05
C PRO A 100 5.03 2.98 -6.98
N VAL A 101 4.33 4.12 -7.05
CA VAL A 101 4.28 5.10 -5.95
C VAL A 101 2.84 5.46 -5.65
N VAL A 102 2.57 5.84 -4.40
CA VAL A 102 1.29 6.44 -4.03
C VAL A 102 1.32 7.90 -4.46
N GLU A 103 0.52 8.23 -5.47
CA GLU A 103 0.44 9.57 -6.07
C GLU A 103 -0.45 10.50 -5.23
N LYS A 104 -1.53 9.96 -4.67
CA LYS A 104 -2.52 10.74 -3.92
C LYS A 104 -3.19 9.88 -2.85
N ILE A 105 -3.39 10.45 -1.67
CA ILE A 105 -4.32 9.90 -0.66
C ILE A 105 -5.72 10.43 -0.98
N LEU A 106 -6.69 9.53 -1.06
CA LEU A 106 -8.07 9.85 -1.37
C LEU A 106 -8.87 10.07 -0.07
N PRO A 107 -9.89 10.94 -0.09
CA PRO A 107 -10.81 11.07 1.03
C PRO A 107 -11.52 9.74 1.36
N THR A 108 -11.54 9.38 2.64
CA THR A 108 -12.25 8.22 3.20
C THR A 108 -13.76 8.49 3.25
N MET A 109 -14.42 8.62 2.10
CA MET A 109 -15.86 8.92 2.04
C MET A 109 -16.60 8.15 0.93
N PRO A 110 -17.88 7.82 1.13
CA PRO A 110 -18.69 7.21 0.08
C PRO A 110 -18.76 8.11 -1.17
N GLY A 111 -18.51 7.53 -2.34
CA GLY A 111 -18.68 8.21 -3.62
C GLY A 111 -17.39 8.77 -4.25
N GLU A 112 -16.25 8.74 -3.55
CA GLU A 112 -14.97 9.17 -4.13
C GLU A 112 -14.52 8.29 -5.33
N GLN A 113 -15.02 7.05 -5.43
CA GLN A 113 -14.82 6.24 -6.63
C GLN A 113 -15.42 6.88 -7.90
N VAL A 114 -16.49 7.68 -7.76
CA VAL A 114 -17.15 8.35 -8.90
C VAL A 114 -16.31 9.51 -9.40
N SER A 115 -15.73 10.31 -8.49
CA SER A 115 -14.81 11.40 -8.85
C SER A 115 -13.53 10.84 -9.48
N GLU A 116 -12.99 9.75 -8.95
CA GLU A 116 -11.81 9.07 -9.51
C GLU A 116 -12.06 8.43 -10.88
N ALA A 117 -13.27 7.92 -11.13
CA ALA A 117 -13.64 7.33 -12.42
C ALA A 117 -13.77 8.39 -13.53
N ALA A 118 -14.02 9.64 -13.17
CA ALA A 118 -14.04 10.77 -14.10
C ALA A 118 -12.63 11.22 -14.52
N VAL A 119 -11.58 10.77 -13.82
CA VAL A 119 -10.19 11.10 -14.19
C VAL A 119 -9.78 10.25 -15.39
N ASN A 120 -9.28 10.93 -16.42
CA ASN A 120 -8.85 10.26 -17.64
C ASN A 120 -7.73 9.25 -17.35
N GLU A 121 -7.80 8.11 -18.04
CA GLU A 121 -6.79 7.05 -17.96
C GLU A 121 -6.59 6.45 -16.56
N THR A 122 -7.59 6.47 -15.68
CA THR A 122 -7.56 5.71 -14.41
C THR A 122 -8.36 4.41 -14.49
N VAL A 123 -8.08 3.48 -13.59
CA VAL A 123 -8.91 2.30 -13.29
C VAL A 123 -9.28 2.42 -11.82
N VAL A 124 -10.56 2.20 -11.50
CA VAL A 124 -11.08 2.35 -10.14
C VAL A 124 -11.61 1.01 -9.64
N ALA A 125 -11.37 0.70 -8.36
CA ALA A 125 -11.89 -0.50 -7.71
C ALA A 125 -13.41 -0.39 -7.52
N PRO A 126 -14.17 -1.50 -7.60
CA PRO A 126 -15.60 -1.47 -7.36
C PRO A 126 -15.88 -1.12 -5.89
N SER A 127 -16.91 -0.30 -5.66
CA SER A 127 -17.39 0.01 -4.31
C SER A 127 -18.02 -1.21 -3.64
N ARG A 128 -17.77 -1.40 -2.34
CA ARG A 128 -18.29 -2.51 -1.52
C ARG A 128 -18.57 -2.00 -0.12
N ALA A 129 -19.67 -2.46 0.49
CA ALA A 129 -20.03 -2.13 1.86
C ALA A 129 -19.43 -3.16 2.85
N PRO A 130 -18.91 -2.72 4.01
CA PRO A 130 -18.46 -3.62 5.07
C PRO A 130 -19.60 -4.49 5.64
N VAL A 131 -19.28 -5.72 6.06
CA VAL A 131 -20.28 -6.69 6.57
C VAL A 131 -20.69 -6.46 8.02
N ASP A 132 -19.76 -6.00 8.85
CA ASP A 132 -19.92 -5.88 10.31
C ASP A 132 -19.38 -4.52 10.81
N ASP A 133 -19.68 -4.16 12.07
CA ASP A 133 -19.29 -2.88 12.63
C ASP A 133 -17.77 -2.74 12.80
N THR A 134 -17.06 -3.84 13.06
CA THR A 134 -15.59 -3.85 13.09
C THR A 134 -15.00 -3.49 11.72
N ALA A 135 -15.59 -4.02 10.65
CA ALA A 135 -15.22 -3.74 9.28
C ALA A 135 -15.60 -2.30 8.88
N LYS A 136 -16.71 -1.75 9.40
CA LYS A 136 -17.04 -0.32 9.23
C LYS A 136 -15.97 0.55 9.89
N ILE A 137 -15.61 0.28 11.15
CA ILE A 137 -14.56 1.03 11.86
C ILE A 137 -13.25 1.00 11.07
N ALA A 138 -12.82 -0.18 10.61
CA ALA A 138 -11.59 -0.32 9.82
C ALA A 138 -11.62 0.36 8.44
N THR A 139 -12.81 0.64 7.91
CA THR A 139 -13.00 1.34 6.62
C THR A 139 -13.03 2.85 6.81
N CYS A 140 -13.53 3.34 7.95
CA CYS A 140 -13.57 4.76 8.27
C CYS A 140 -12.23 5.33 8.77
N GLN A 141 -11.20 4.50 8.93
CA GLN A 141 -9.87 4.99 9.30
C GLN A 141 -9.21 5.68 8.11
N ASP A 142 -8.50 6.76 8.40
CA ASP A 142 -7.71 7.47 7.40
C ASP A 142 -6.45 6.68 6.99
N VAL A 143 -5.92 7.00 5.82
CA VAL A 143 -4.67 6.44 5.33
C VAL A 143 -3.49 7.07 6.07
N GLU A 144 -2.74 6.26 6.79
CA GLU A 144 -1.48 6.62 7.42
C GLU A 144 -0.31 6.42 6.44
N VAL A 145 0.55 7.44 6.32
CA VAL A 145 1.83 7.33 5.59
C VAL A 145 2.87 6.69 6.51
N MET A 146 3.30 5.48 6.18
CA MET A 146 4.23 4.69 6.98
C MET A 146 5.69 4.96 6.60
N ALA A 147 5.95 5.32 5.33
CA ALA A 147 7.29 5.68 4.86
C ALA A 147 7.24 6.53 3.58
N THR A 148 8.20 7.43 3.45
CA THR A 148 8.47 8.22 2.23
C THR A 148 9.90 8.01 1.77
N LEU A 149 10.11 8.02 0.45
CA LEU A 149 11.42 7.93 -0.17
C LEU A 149 11.85 9.34 -0.59
N PRO A 150 12.95 9.89 -0.04
CA PRO A 150 13.45 11.19 -0.46
C PRO A 150 13.80 11.19 -1.95
N VAL A 151 13.50 12.27 -2.67
CA VAL A 151 13.73 12.39 -4.13
C VAL A 151 15.18 12.09 -4.53
N ARG A 152 16.16 12.39 -3.67
CA ARG A 152 17.60 12.12 -3.90
C ARG A 152 17.97 10.64 -3.78
N ALA A 153 17.21 9.86 -3.02
CA ALA A 153 17.50 8.43 -2.80
C ALA A 153 17.04 7.55 -3.98
N ALA A 154 16.08 8.02 -4.78
CA ALA A 154 15.56 7.28 -5.93
C ALA A 154 16.46 7.34 -7.18
N LEU A 155 17.36 8.33 -7.28
CA LEU A 155 18.07 8.67 -8.52
C LEU A 155 19.47 9.24 -8.25
N PRO A 156 20.55 8.43 -8.35
CA PRO A 156 21.92 8.94 -8.21
C PRO A 156 22.34 9.92 -9.33
N ASN A 157 21.64 9.96 -10.48
CA ASN A 157 22.11 10.61 -11.72
C ASN A 157 21.09 11.53 -12.43
N LYS A 158 20.00 11.96 -11.79
CA LYS A 158 19.07 12.92 -12.44
C LYS A 158 19.47 14.35 -12.06
N VAL A 159 19.98 15.10 -13.05
CA VAL A 159 20.15 16.56 -12.94
C VAL A 159 18.81 17.16 -12.55
N ALA A 160 18.79 17.90 -11.44
CA ALA A 160 17.59 18.51 -10.90
C ALA A 160 16.97 19.44 -11.96
N SER A 161 15.82 19.05 -12.51
CA SER A 161 14.99 20.00 -13.23
C SER A 161 14.41 20.97 -12.21
N SER A 162 14.87 22.22 -12.30
CA SER A 162 14.51 23.35 -11.47
C SER A 162 13.00 23.59 -11.42
N HIS A 163 12.34 23.07 -10.39
CA HIS A 163 11.17 23.70 -9.79
C HIS A 163 11.28 23.55 -8.28
N ASN A 164 11.40 24.71 -7.65
CA ASN A 164 11.71 24.92 -6.24
C ASN A 164 10.42 24.79 -5.42
N GLU A 165 9.99 23.55 -5.22
CA GLU A 165 9.02 23.19 -4.18
C GLU A 165 9.69 22.13 -3.32
N GLU A 166 9.61 22.27 -1.99
CA GLU A 166 9.99 21.22 -1.04
C GLU A 166 9.13 19.98 -1.32
N LYS A 167 9.54 19.17 -2.31
CA LYS A 167 8.83 17.95 -2.66
C LYS A 167 8.96 16.99 -1.48
N ILE A 168 7.86 16.85 -0.76
CA ILE A 168 7.56 15.71 0.11
C ILE A 168 7.92 14.46 -0.71
N GLY A 169 8.82 13.62 -0.20
CA GLY A 169 9.33 12.45 -0.91
C GLY A 169 8.21 11.50 -1.38
N ASP A 170 8.54 10.59 -2.30
CA ASP A 170 7.56 9.66 -2.86
C ASP A 170 7.00 8.76 -1.75
N ILE A 171 5.68 8.67 -1.63
CA ILE A 171 5.04 7.79 -0.65
C ILE A 171 5.19 6.33 -1.11
N ILE A 172 5.87 5.53 -0.28
CA ILE A 172 6.28 4.15 -0.61
C ILE A 172 5.73 3.11 0.37
N ALA A 173 5.17 3.52 1.50
CA ALA A 173 4.43 2.63 2.39
C ALA A 173 3.26 3.36 3.03
N VAL A 174 2.10 2.71 3.06
CA VAL A 174 0.85 3.24 3.63
C VAL A 174 0.09 2.16 4.36
N ARG A 175 -0.72 2.56 5.35
CA ARG A 175 -1.62 1.68 6.10
C ARG A 175 -3.00 2.32 6.21
N GLN A 176 -4.05 1.53 6.11
CA GLN A 176 -5.42 1.96 6.41
C GLN A 176 -6.13 0.83 7.14
N GLY A 177 -6.34 1.00 8.45
CA GLY A 177 -6.82 -0.08 9.31
C GLY A 177 -5.94 -1.31 9.22
N ASN A 178 -6.54 -2.41 8.78
CA ASN A 178 -5.93 -3.72 8.63
C ASN A 178 -5.31 -3.96 7.23
N CYS A 179 -5.25 -2.95 6.37
CA CYS A 179 -4.60 -3.05 5.07
C CYS A 179 -3.25 -2.32 5.11
N PHE A 180 -2.21 -2.97 4.61
CA PHE A 180 -0.87 -2.41 4.50
C PHE A 180 -0.39 -2.51 3.05
N GLY A 181 0.31 -1.49 2.57
CA GLY A 181 0.79 -1.44 1.21
C GLY A 181 2.22 -0.91 1.14
N THR A 182 3.10 -1.59 0.41
CA THR A 182 4.50 -1.19 0.21
C THR A 182 4.88 -1.23 -1.26
N SER A 183 5.60 -0.21 -1.73
CA SER A 183 6.09 -0.13 -3.11
C SER A 183 7.31 -1.02 -3.39
N PHE A 184 8.05 -1.39 -2.35
CA PHE A 184 9.27 -2.20 -2.42
C PHE A 184 9.00 -3.68 -2.15
N HIS A 185 10.05 -4.48 -2.36
CA HIS A 185 10.10 -5.93 -2.20
C HIS A 185 10.83 -6.33 -0.91
N PRO A 186 10.15 -6.35 0.25
CA PRO A 186 10.76 -6.76 1.52
C PRO A 186 11.22 -8.22 1.49
N GLU A 187 10.61 -9.07 0.66
CA GLU A 187 10.90 -10.49 0.51
C GLU A 187 12.24 -10.77 -0.17
N LEU A 188 12.79 -9.78 -0.89
CA LEU A 188 14.08 -9.90 -1.56
C LEU A 188 15.25 -9.48 -0.65
N THR A 189 14.94 -9.13 0.60
CA THR A 189 15.92 -8.73 1.61
C THR A 189 16.23 -9.91 2.55
N GLY A 190 17.39 -9.88 3.21
CA GLY A 190 17.67 -10.80 4.32
C GLY A 190 17.06 -10.38 5.65
N ASP A 191 16.21 -9.34 5.67
CA ASP A 191 15.68 -8.70 6.88
C ASP A 191 14.19 -9.02 7.07
N ALA A 192 13.89 -9.87 8.06
CA ALA A 192 12.53 -10.31 8.34
C ALA A 192 11.71 -9.33 9.19
N ARG A 193 12.28 -8.22 9.70
CA ARG A 193 11.63 -7.35 10.70
C ARG A 193 10.25 -6.86 10.27
N ILE A 194 10.09 -6.45 9.02
CA ILE A 194 8.79 -6.00 8.50
C ILE A 194 7.76 -7.13 8.37
N HIS A 195 8.20 -8.36 8.08
CA HIS A 195 7.33 -9.53 8.05
C HIS A 195 6.87 -9.92 9.46
N VAL A 196 7.79 -9.92 10.43
CA VAL A 196 7.48 -10.17 11.85
C VAL A 196 6.50 -9.12 12.37
N TRP A 197 6.80 -7.84 12.15
CA TRP A 197 5.90 -6.73 12.49
C TRP A 197 4.51 -6.91 11.88
N TRP A 198 4.43 -7.32 10.61
CA TRP A 198 3.14 -7.55 9.95
C TRP A 198 2.36 -8.70 10.58
N LEU A 199 3.02 -9.82 10.90
CA LEU A 199 2.38 -10.95 11.59
C LEU A 199 1.83 -10.54 12.97
N GLU A 200 2.53 -9.65 13.69
CA GLU A 200 2.01 -9.08 14.92
C GLU A 200 0.76 -8.23 14.68
N GLN A 201 0.71 -7.43 13.60
CA GLN A 201 -0.50 -6.68 13.23
C GLN A 201 -1.66 -7.62 12.91
N VAL A 202 -1.39 -8.73 12.20
CA VAL A 202 -2.39 -9.77 11.91
C VAL A 202 -2.94 -10.38 13.19
N LYS A 203 -2.06 -10.74 14.13
CA LYS A 203 -2.44 -11.30 15.44
C LYS A 203 -3.34 -10.33 16.20
N ARG A 204 -2.92 -9.06 16.33
CA ARG A 204 -3.71 -8.00 17.00
C ARG A 204 -5.09 -7.81 16.37
N ALA A 205 -5.18 -7.84 15.05
CA ALA A 205 -6.44 -7.68 14.34
C ALA A 205 -7.40 -8.88 14.54
N ILE A 206 -6.87 -10.10 14.64
CA ILE A 206 -7.67 -11.31 14.91
C ILE A 206 -8.13 -11.33 16.36
N GLU A 207 -7.24 -11.04 17.31
CA GLU A 207 -7.57 -10.97 18.75
C GLU A 207 -8.63 -9.90 19.01
N GLY A 208 -8.52 -8.71 18.39
CA GLY A 208 -9.52 -7.65 18.51
C GLY A 208 -10.90 -8.04 17.98
N ARG A 209 -10.98 -8.85 16.91
CA ARG A 209 -12.26 -9.37 16.39
C ARG A 209 -12.86 -10.44 17.29
N SER A 210 -12.05 -11.36 17.80
CA SER A 210 -12.52 -12.40 18.72
C SER A 210 -13.13 -11.82 19.99
N ILE A 211 -12.65 -10.68 20.46
CA ILE A 211 -13.21 -9.99 21.63
C ILE A 211 -14.55 -9.31 21.28
N ALA A 212 -14.63 -8.65 20.12
CA ALA A 212 -15.86 -7.98 19.67
C ALA A 212 -17.02 -8.95 19.37
N ASP A 213 -16.71 -10.17 18.92
CA ASP A 213 -17.72 -11.21 18.65
C ASP A 213 -18.28 -11.87 19.93
N LEU A 214 -17.66 -11.64 21.09
CA LEU A 214 -18.05 -12.21 22.40
C LEU A 214 -18.87 -11.25 23.28
N THR A 215 -19.02 -9.99 22.87
CA THR A 215 -19.75 -8.92 23.58
C THR A 215 -21.02 -8.54 22.85
#